data_AF-A0A524C8F3-F1
#
_entry.id   AF-A0A524C8F3-F1
#
_cell.length_a   1.000
_cell.length_b   1.000
_cell.length_c   1.000
_cell.angle_alpha   90.00
_cell.angle_beta   90.00
_cell.angle_gamma   90.00
#
_symmetry.space_group_name_H-M   'P 1'
#
loop_
_entity.id
_entity.type
_entity.pdbx_description
1 polymer ?
#
loop_
_entity_poly.entity_id
_entity_poly.type
_entity_poly.pdbx_seq_one_letter_code
_entity_poly.pdbx_strand_id
1 'polypeptide(L)'
;MESRDIDLIIEKYENEELDYTHLINLLISLIQSSDDRNIRFQSINLLEEFDAFNMNLFKFIENLIISEEDCFIKRKAIKILGKYYKKFALKPLKWAIKYERDYDCLISLIKALIKIEDREIKEFLILELREKINQNKE
;
A
#
# COMPACT_ATOMS: atom_id res chain seq x y z
N MET A 1 -4.36 19.17 13.99
CA MET A 1 -4.10 18.77 15.39
C MET A 1 -3.29 17.48 15.40
N GLU A 2 -3.67 16.52 14.54
CA GLU A 2 -3.01 15.22 14.41
C GLU A 2 -1.53 15.26 13.91
N SER A 3 -1.09 16.29 13.17
CA SER A 3 0.34 16.38 12.75
C SER A 3 1.31 16.46 13.92
N ARG A 4 0.88 16.97 15.09
CA ARG A 4 1.70 16.98 16.31
C ARG A 4 1.83 15.58 16.92
N ASP A 5 0.91 14.67 16.60
CA ASP A 5 0.89 13.33 17.19
C ASP A 5 2.01 12.46 16.61
N ILE A 6 2.34 12.62 15.32
CA ILE A 6 3.48 11.94 14.69
C ILE A 6 4.80 12.39 15.34
N ASP A 7 5.02 13.70 15.45
CA ASP A 7 6.26 14.25 16.02
C ASP A 7 6.45 13.76 17.47
N LEU A 8 5.38 13.74 18.28
CA LEU A 8 5.41 13.22 19.65
C LEU A 8 5.68 11.72 19.72
N ILE A 9 5.17 10.92 18.78
CA ILE A 9 5.45 9.49 18.72
C ILE A 9 6.94 9.24 18.44
N ILE A 10 7.52 9.98 17.49
CA ILE A 10 8.94 9.88 17.15
C ILE A 10 9.80 10.33 18.32
N GLU A 11 9.51 11.48 18.91
CA GLU A 11 10.24 12.00 20.08
C GLU A 11 10.25 10.99 21.24
N LYS A 12 9.11 10.35 21.53
CA LYS A 12 9.04 9.31 22.56
C LYS A 12 9.87 8.07 22.23
N TYR A 13 9.95 7.70 20.96
CA TYR A 13 10.82 6.60 20.53
C TYR A 13 12.30 6.95 20.68
N GLU A 14 12.69 8.16 20.25
CA GLU A 14 14.07 8.66 20.36
C GLU A 14 14.53 8.81 21.83
N ASN A 15 13.60 9.15 22.73
CA ASN A 15 13.84 9.25 24.16
C ASN A 15 13.73 7.90 24.91
N GLU A 16 13.59 6.77 24.20
CA GLU A 16 13.43 5.42 24.76
C GLU A 16 12.19 5.24 25.67
N GLU A 17 11.22 6.16 25.61
CA GLU A 17 9.93 6.07 26.30
C GLU A 17 8.94 5.14 25.58
N LEU A 18 9.23 4.84 24.31
CA LEU A 18 8.46 3.97 23.43
C LEU A 18 9.38 2.93 22.81
N ASP A 19 9.05 1.64 22.92
CA ASP A 19 9.81 0.61 22.20
C ASP A 19 9.40 0.53 20.72
N TYR A 20 10.23 -0.17 19.93
CA TYR A 20 10.01 -0.32 18.49
C TYR A 20 8.66 -0.97 18.15
N THR A 21 8.21 -1.95 18.94
CA THR A 21 6.93 -2.62 18.66
C THR A 21 5.76 -1.66 18.84
N HIS A 22 5.80 -0.84 19.90
CA HIS A 22 4.78 0.17 20.14
C HIS A 22 4.83 1.29 19.11
N LEU A 23 6.02 1.73 18.65
CA LEU A 23 6.17 2.66 17.54
C LEU A 23 5.44 2.16 16.29
N ILE A 24 5.76 0.93 15.84
CA ILE A 24 5.13 0.35 14.64
C ILE A 24 3.62 0.25 14.79
N ASN A 25 3.12 -0.17 15.96
CA ASN A 25 1.68 -0.28 16.22
C ASN A 25 0.96 1.07 16.20
N LEU A 26 1.58 2.13 16.74
CA LEU A 26 1.01 3.48 16.71
C LEU A 26 0.97 4.04 15.29
N LEU A 27 2.02 3.84 14.51
CA LEU A 27 2.04 4.24 13.10
C LEU A 27 0.96 3.50 12.29
N ILE A 28 0.78 2.19 12.52
CA ILE A 28 -0.31 1.41 11.89
C ILE A 28 -1.68 1.97 12.28
N SER A 29 -1.89 2.28 13.56
CA SER A 29 -3.13 2.85 14.06
C SER A 29 -3.46 4.18 13.37
N LEU A 30 -2.48 5.07 13.22
CA LEU A 30 -2.65 6.33 12.50
C LEU A 30 -3.06 6.12 11.04
N ILE A 31 -2.45 5.15 10.35
CA ILE A 31 -2.80 4.83 8.97
C ILE A 31 -4.23 4.31 8.86
N GLN A 32 -4.72 3.55 9.84
CA GLN A 32 -6.06 2.96 9.79
C GLN A 32 -7.18 3.90 10.22
N SER A 33 -6.88 4.85 11.11
CA SER A 33 -7.92 5.62 11.81
C SER A 33 -7.91 7.13 11.57
N SER A 34 -6.81 7.70 11.04
CA SER A 34 -6.75 9.14 10.75
C SER A 34 -7.57 9.47 9.49
N ASP A 35 -8.35 10.55 9.57
CA ASP A 35 -9.04 11.15 8.44
C ASP A 35 -8.11 12.06 7.60
N ASP A 36 -6.92 12.41 8.12
CA ASP A 36 -5.93 13.23 7.44
C ASP A 36 -5.01 12.36 6.55
N ARG A 37 -5.20 12.50 5.24
CA ARG A 37 -4.35 11.85 4.22
C ARG A 37 -2.86 12.05 4.49
N ASN A 38 -2.42 13.25 4.88
CA ASN A 38 -0.99 13.54 5.05
C ASN A 38 -0.40 12.73 6.19
N ILE A 39 -1.17 12.52 7.26
CA ILE A 39 -0.75 11.78 8.45
C ILE A 39 -0.69 10.31 8.15
N ARG A 40 -1.70 9.76 7.47
CA ARG A 40 -1.63 8.39 6.96
C ARG A 40 -0.41 8.20 6.05
N PHE A 41 -0.15 9.14 5.14
CA PHE A 41 0.98 9.06 4.21
C PHE A 41 2.34 9.14 4.92
N GLN A 42 2.50 10.10 5.83
CA GLN A 42 3.71 10.25 6.65
C GLN A 42 3.95 9.02 7.51
N SER A 43 2.91 8.48 8.15
CA SER A 43 3.02 7.26 8.95
C SER A 43 3.51 6.06 8.11
N ILE A 44 3.05 5.91 6.87
CA ILE A 44 3.56 4.87 5.97
C ILE A 44 5.02 5.12 5.57
N ASN A 45 5.44 6.38 5.38
CA ASN A 45 6.84 6.69 5.10
C ASN A 45 7.74 6.35 6.29
N LEU A 46 7.31 6.68 7.50
CA LEU A 46 8.04 6.33 8.73
C LEU A 46 8.18 4.82 8.88
N LEU A 47 7.12 4.04 8.62
CA LEU A 47 7.24 2.57 8.57
C LEU A 47 8.31 2.10 7.56
N GLU A 48 8.49 2.80 6.45
CA GLU A 48 9.57 2.49 5.48
C GLU A 48 10.96 2.90 6.01
N GLU A 49 11.06 4.09 6.61
CA GLU A 49 12.30 4.64 7.18
C GLU A 49 12.83 3.81 8.34
N PHE A 50 11.94 3.25 9.15
CA PHE A 50 12.27 2.34 10.25
C PHE A 50 12.43 0.86 9.82
N ASP A 51 12.41 0.57 8.51
CA ASP A 51 12.54 -0.80 7.95
C ASP A 51 11.51 -1.81 8.53
N ALA A 52 10.27 -1.35 8.72
CA ALA A 52 9.24 -2.12 9.41
C ALA A 52 8.60 -3.24 8.57
N PHE A 53 8.78 -3.22 7.24
CA PHE A 53 8.07 -4.10 6.29
C PHE A 53 8.62 -5.54 6.23
N ASN A 54 8.52 -6.24 7.36
CA ASN A 54 8.67 -7.69 7.44
C ASN A 54 7.34 -8.41 7.13
N MET A 55 7.35 -9.75 7.14
CA MET A 55 6.16 -10.55 6.79
C MET A 55 4.94 -10.33 7.70
N ASN A 56 5.12 -9.84 8.93
CA ASN A 56 3.98 -9.55 9.81
C ASN A 56 3.13 -8.39 9.28
N LEU A 57 3.73 -7.45 8.53
CA LEU A 57 3.02 -6.33 7.92
C LEU A 57 2.48 -6.63 6.51
N PHE A 58 2.75 -7.81 5.95
CA PHE A 58 2.26 -8.16 4.62
C PHE A 58 0.74 -8.00 4.52
N LYS A 59 -0.01 -8.55 5.48
CA LYS A 59 -1.48 -8.51 5.44
C LYS A 59 -2.02 -7.10 5.57
N PHE A 60 -1.36 -6.26 6.36
CA PHE A 60 -1.70 -4.84 6.48
C PHE A 60 -1.53 -4.11 5.14
N ILE A 61 -0.38 -4.28 4.47
CA ILE A 61 -0.13 -3.68 3.15
C ILE A 61 -1.07 -4.25 2.07
N GLU A 62 -1.34 -5.55 2.09
CA GLU A 62 -2.31 -6.19 1.20
C GLU A 62 -3.70 -5.55 1.35
N ASN A 63 -4.15 -5.35 2.59
CA ASN A 63 -5.44 -4.71 2.86
C ASN A 63 -5.46 -3.26 2.35
N LEU A 64 -4.39 -2.48 2.55
CA LEU A 64 -4.33 -1.11 2.02
C LEU A 64 -4.49 -1.05 0.49
N ILE A 65 -4.02 -2.05 -0.26
CA ILE A 65 -4.18 -2.05 -1.72
C ILE A 65 -5.63 -2.34 -2.12
N ILE A 66 -6.36 -3.08 -1.29
CA ILE A 66 -7.71 -3.54 -1.55
C ILE A 66 -8.77 -2.53 -1.10
N SER A 67 -8.63 -1.99 0.11
CA SER A 67 -9.70 -1.24 0.79
C SER A 67 -9.45 0.26 0.89
N GLU A 68 -8.24 0.74 0.64
CA GLU A 68 -7.97 2.19 0.69
C GLU A 68 -8.71 2.90 -0.43
N GLU A 69 -9.38 4.00 -0.12
CA GLU A 69 -10.06 4.82 -1.13
C GLU A 69 -9.13 5.89 -1.69
N ASP A 70 -8.18 6.35 -0.87
CA ASP A 70 -7.24 7.38 -1.26
C ASP A 70 -6.16 6.84 -2.19
N CYS A 71 -6.20 7.25 -3.47
CA CYS A 71 -5.25 6.73 -4.44
C CYS A 71 -3.78 7.09 -4.11
N PHE A 72 -3.49 8.17 -3.36
CA PHE A 72 -2.10 8.46 -2.97
C PHE A 72 -1.58 7.45 -1.96
N ILE A 73 -2.40 7.12 -0.95
CA ILE A 73 -2.08 6.09 0.05
C ILE A 73 -1.98 4.72 -0.61
N LYS A 74 -2.97 4.36 -1.44
CA LYS A 74 -2.99 3.08 -2.17
C LYS A 74 -1.75 2.92 -3.05
N ARG A 75 -1.36 3.96 -3.81
CA ARG A 75 -0.14 3.93 -4.66
C ARG A 75 1.13 3.74 -3.84
N LYS A 76 1.21 4.29 -2.63
CA LYS A 76 2.33 4.05 -1.72
C LYS A 76 2.35 2.58 -1.27
N ALA A 77 1.20 2.02 -0.88
CA ALA A 77 1.07 0.60 -0.51
C ALA A 77 1.45 -0.33 -1.68
N ILE A 78 1.01 -0.04 -2.91
CA ILE A 78 1.38 -0.79 -4.13
C ILE A 78 2.89 -0.82 -4.33
N LYS A 79 3.57 0.31 -4.14
CA LYS A 79 5.04 0.40 -4.24
C LYS A 79 5.72 -0.46 -3.18
N ILE A 80 5.24 -0.40 -1.93
CA ILE A 80 5.76 -1.22 -0.83
C ILE A 80 5.57 -2.71 -1.14
N LEU A 81 4.39 -3.11 -1.62
CA LEU A 81 4.12 -4.50 -2.00
C LEU A 81 5.09 -5.02 -3.06
N GLY A 82 5.33 -4.24 -4.11
CA GLY A 82 6.29 -4.61 -5.17
C GLY A 82 7.76 -4.63 -4.71
N LYS A 83 8.13 -3.80 -3.73
CA LYS A 83 9.51 -3.69 -3.22
C LYS A 83 9.83 -4.77 -2.18
N TYR A 84 8.97 -4.93 -1.17
CA TYR A 84 9.24 -5.76 0.00
C TYR A 84 8.62 -7.16 -0.08
N TYR A 85 7.54 -7.33 -0.87
CA TYR A 85 6.74 -8.55 -0.89
C TYR A 85 6.62 -9.18 -2.28
N LYS A 86 7.63 -9.01 -3.15
CA LYS A 86 7.61 -9.46 -4.57
C LYS A 86 7.07 -10.89 -4.77
N LYS A 87 7.47 -11.83 -3.91
CA LYS A 87 7.05 -13.25 -3.96
C LYS A 87 5.56 -13.47 -3.68
N PHE A 88 4.93 -12.58 -2.92
CA PHE A 88 3.53 -12.68 -2.49
C PHE A 88 2.62 -11.66 -3.19
N ALA A 89 3.21 -10.74 -3.96
CA ALA A 89 2.52 -9.61 -4.56
C ALA A 89 1.61 -9.98 -5.75
N LEU A 90 1.86 -11.12 -6.42
CA LEU A 90 1.17 -11.47 -7.67
C LEU A 90 -0.35 -11.53 -7.51
N LYS A 91 -0.83 -12.30 -6.51
CA LYS A 91 -2.27 -12.51 -6.30
C LYS A 91 -2.99 -11.21 -5.86
N PRO A 92 -2.49 -10.44 -4.88
CA PRO A 92 -3.09 -9.16 -4.51
C PRO A 92 -3.15 -8.16 -5.67
N LEU A 93 -2.07 -8.05 -6.46
CA LEU A 93 -2.03 -7.13 -7.60
C LEU A 93 -3.01 -7.52 -8.69
N LYS A 94 -3.11 -8.81 -9.05
CA LYS A 94 -4.12 -9.29 -10.00
C LYS A 94 -5.53 -8.97 -9.51
N TRP A 95 -5.82 -9.22 -8.24
CA TRP A 95 -7.13 -8.90 -7.65
C TRP A 95 -7.43 -7.40 -7.72
N ALA A 96 -6.49 -6.54 -7.30
CA ALA A 96 -6.68 -5.10 -7.30
C ALA A 96 -6.91 -4.53 -8.71
N ILE A 97 -6.21 -5.02 -9.74
CA ILE A 97 -6.39 -4.56 -11.13
C ILE A 97 -7.82 -4.78 -11.63
N LYS A 98 -8.43 -5.90 -11.23
CA LYS A 98 -9.78 -6.26 -11.65
C LYS A 98 -10.82 -5.24 -11.14
N TYR A 99 -10.69 -4.83 -9.88
CA TYR A 99 -11.69 -4.00 -9.20
C TYR A 99 -11.35 -2.50 -9.14
N GLU A 100 -10.10 -2.12 -9.41
CA GLU A 100 -9.69 -0.71 -9.41
C GLU A 100 -10.29 0.05 -10.59
N ARG A 101 -10.76 1.27 -10.30
CA ARG A 101 -11.40 2.19 -11.24
C ARG A 101 -10.59 3.46 -11.44
N ASP A 102 -9.76 3.84 -10.47
CA ASP A 102 -8.88 4.99 -10.62
C ASP A 102 -7.71 4.66 -11.57
N TYR A 103 -7.55 5.49 -12.60
CA TYR A 103 -6.55 5.27 -13.65
C TYR A 103 -5.10 5.38 -13.13
N ASP A 104 -4.81 6.28 -12.20
CA ASP A 104 -3.46 6.44 -11.62
C ASP A 104 -3.08 5.25 -10.75
N CYS A 105 -4.05 4.72 -10.02
CA CYS A 105 -3.92 3.49 -9.24
C CYS A 105 -3.75 2.27 -10.15
N LEU A 106 -4.55 2.13 -11.23
CA LEU A 106 -4.37 1.08 -12.24
C LEU A 106 -2.98 1.09 -12.88
N ILE A 107 -2.50 2.26 -13.31
CA ILE A 107 -1.15 2.41 -13.88
C ILE A 107 -0.09 1.97 -12.86
N SER A 108 -0.27 2.32 -11.59
CA SER A 108 0.66 1.94 -10.52
C SER A 108 0.64 0.43 -10.25
N LEU A 109 -0.54 -0.19 -10.24
CA LEU A 109 -0.71 -1.64 -10.11
C LEU A 109 -0.05 -2.40 -11.27
N ILE A 110 -0.27 -1.97 -12.52
CA ILE A 110 0.36 -2.58 -13.69
C ILE A 110 1.88 -2.45 -13.61
N LYS A 111 2.41 -1.28 -13.25
CA LYS A 111 3.85 -1.07 -13.06
C LYS A 111 4.45 -1.95 -11.96
N ALA A 112 3.71 -2.23 -10.90
CA ALA A 112 4.14 -3.17 -9.86
C ALA A 112 4.08 -4.61 -10.37
N LEU A 113 3.01 -4.98 -11.08
CA LEU A 113 2.80 -6.32 -11.61
C LEU A 113 3.90 -6.71 -12.60
N ILE A 114 4.23 -5.86 -13.59
CA ILE A 114 5.26 -6.16 -14.60
C ILE A 114 6.68 -6.34 -14.03
N LYS A 115 6.93 -5.89 -12.80
CA LYS A 115 8.21 -6.13 -12.11
C LYS A 115 8.32 -7.53 -11.55
N ILE A 116 7.20 -8.26 -11.45
CA ILE A 116 7.16 -9.68 -11.11
C ILE A 116 7.48 -10.46 -12.38
N GLU A 117 8.50 -11.30 -12.34
CA GLU A 117 8.95 -12.10 -13.48
C GLU A 117 8.06 -13.34 -13.63
N ASP A 118 6.84 -13.12 -14.11
CA ASP A 118 5.85 -14.17 -14.34
C ASP A 118 5.30 -14.08 -15.78
N ARG A 119 5.35 -15.22 -16.49
CA ARG A 119 4.98 -15.31 -17.91
C ARG A 119 3.48 -15.11 -18.14
N GLU A 120 2.64 -15.39 -17.15
CA GLU A 120 1.19 -15.28 -17.23
C GLU A 120 0.70 -13.83 -17.13
N ILE A 121 1.55 -12.89 -16.68
CA ILE A 121 1.16 -11.48 -16.50
C ILE A 121 0.68 -10.87 -17.81
N LYS A 122 1.34 -11.19 -18.93
CA LYS A 122 0.97 -10.65 -20.24
C LYS A 122 -0.44 -11.07 -20.64
N GLU A 123 -0.75 -12.36 -20.50
CA GLU A 123 -2.06 -12.91 -20.85
C GLU A 123 -3.15 -12.35 -19.94
N PHE A 124 -2.88 -12.26 -18.64
CA PHE A 124 -3.76 -11.64 -17.67
C PHE A 124 -4.10 -10.18 -18.05
N LEU A 125 -3.10 -9.35 -18.33
CA LEU A 125 -3.32 -7.94 -18.67
C LEU A 125 -4.13 -7.77 -19.97
N ILE A 126 -3.91 -8.62 -20.97
CA ILE A 126 -4.70 -8.60 -22.22
C ILE A 126 -6.17 -8.95 -21.94
N LEU A 127 -6.43 -9.95 -21.10
CA LEU A 127 -7.78 -10.35 -20.71
C LEU A 127 -8.50 -9.19 -20.00
N GLU A 128 -7.89 -8.61 -18.96
CA GLU A 128 -8.46 -7.52 -18.18
C GLU A 128 -8.75 -6.27 -19.04
N LEU A 129 -7.85 -5.94 -19.98
CA LEU A 129 -8.08 -4.84 -20.93
C LEU A 129 -9.31 -5.09 -21.81
N ARG A 130 -9.48 -6.32 -22.32
CA ARG A 130 -10.66 -6.68 -23.14
C ARG A 130 -11.95 -6.59 -22.32
N GLU A 131 -11.94 -7.07 -21.08
CA GLU A 131 -13.10 -6.98 -20.18
C GLU A 131 -13.51 -5.53 -19.92
N LYS A 132 -12.57 -4.65 -19.58
CA LYS A 132 -12.85 -3.22 -19.34
C LYS A 132 -13.33 -2.49 -20.61
N ILE A 133 -12.79 -2.82 -21.79
CA ILE A 133 -13.28 -2.24 -23.07
C ILE A 133 -14.73 -2.64 -23.35
N ASN A 134 -15.11 -3.88 -23.04
CA ASN A 134 -16.48 -4.36 -23.27
C ASN A 134 -17.48 -3.71 -22.31
N GLN A 135 -17.09 -3.48 -21.05
CA GLN A 135 -17.92 -2.77 -20.06
C GLN A 135 -18.21 -1.31 -20.44
N ASN A 136 -17.29 -0.65 -21.17
CA ASN A 136 -17.47 0.75 -21.61
C ASN A 136 -18.34 0.91 -22.86
N LYS A 137 -18.89 -0.19 -23.42
CA LYS A 137 -19.76 -0.16 -24.62
C LYS A 137 -21.25 -0.27 -24.29
N GLU A 138 -21.60 -0.52 -23.03
CA GLU A 138 -22.97 -0.54 -22.50
C GLU A 138 -23.32 0.83 -21.89
#